data_AF-A0A1U7JFA9-F1
#
_entry.id   AF-A0A1U7JFA9-F1
#
_cell.length_a   1.000
_cell.length_b   1.000
_cell.length_c   1.000
_cell.angle_alpha   90.00
_cell.angle_beta   90.00
_cell.angle_gamma   90.00
#
_symmetry.space_group_name_H-M   'P 1'
#
loop_
_entity.id
_entity.type
_entity.pdbx_description
1 polymer ?
#
loop_
_entity_poly.entity_id
_entity_poly.type
_entity_poly.pdbx_seq_one_letter_code
_entity_poly.pdbx_strand_id
1 'polypeptide(L)' 'MTTNVGTIDRLVRALIGIVLIVAPFTSALALFAEPLYRYGSVALGCIMLVVAATRFCPLYALFGFKTCRT' A
#
# COMPACT_ATOMS: atom_id res chain seq x y z
N MET A 1 -10.06 16.95 -8.80
CA MET A 1 -9.02 16.08 -8.20
C MET A 1 -7.87 15.96 -9.19
N THR A 2 -6.68 16.42 -8.83
CA THR A 2 -5.47 16.24 -9.64
C THR A 2 -4.97 14.81 -9.49
N THR A 3 -5.37 13.92 -10.39
CA THR A 3 -4.94 12.51 -10.35
C THR A 3 -3.49 12.40 -10.84
N ASN A 4 -2.55 12.14 -9.92
CA ASN A 4 -1.13 11.94 -10.24
C ASN A 4 -0.71 10.45 -10.27
N VAL A 5 -1.57 9.54 -9.82
CA VAL A 5 -1.29 8.11 -9.70
C VAL A 5 -1.99 7.34 -10.82
N GLY A 6 -1.21 6.74 -11.72
CA GLY A 6 -1.71 5.89 -12.80
C GLY A 6 -2.27 4.55 -12.30
N THR A 7 -2.97 3.83 -13.17
CA THR A 7 -3.61 2.54 -12.85
C THR A 7 -2.60 1.49 -12.38
N ILE A 8 -1.37 1.54 -12.89
CA ILE A 8 -0.27 0.61 -12.54
C ILE A 8 0.19 0.82 -11.10
N ASP A 9 0.53 2.05 -10.70
CA ASP A 9 0.93 2.36 -9.32
C ASP A 9 -0.17 2.00 -8.31
N ARG A 10 -1.42 2.26 -8.66
CA ARG A 10 -2.57 1.86 -7.83
C ARG A 10 -2.62 0.35 -7.64
N LEU A 11 -2.39 -0.41 -8.70
CA LEU A 11 -2.37 -1.87 -8.68
C LEU A 11 -1.22 -2.40 -7.84
N VAL A 12 -0.01 -1.87 -8.03
CA VAL A 12 1.18 -2.25 -7.26
C VAL A 12 0.95 -1.98 -5.78
N ARG A 13 0.46 -0.79 -5.43
CA ARG A 13 0.22 -0.40 -4.03
C ARG A 13 -0.90 -1.21 -3.39
N ALA A 14 -1.95 -1.52 -4.15
CA ALA A 14 -3.03 -2.41 -3.71
C ALA A 14 -2.52 -3.84 -3.48
N LEU A 15 -1.74 -4.39 -4.41
CA LEU A 15 -1.11 -5.70 -4.29
C LEU A 15 -0.23 -5.78 -3.06
N ILE A 16 0.68 -4.81 -2.88
CA ILE A 16 1.57 -4.78 -1.71
C ILE A 16 0.74 -4.69 -0.41
N GLY A 17 -0.27 -3.81 -0.36
CA GLY A 17 -1.14 -3.67 0.80
C GLY A 17 -1.90 -4.97 1.14
N ILE A 18 -2.44 -5.66 0.13
CA ILE A 18 -3.12 -6.95 0.30
C ILE A 18 -2.12 -8.00 0.81
N VAL A 19 -0.93 -8.09 0.22
CA VAL A 19 0.11 -9.04 0.64
C VAL A 19 0.51 -8.80 2.10
N LEU A 20 0.69 -7.55 2.51
CA LEU A 20 1.01 -7.20 3.90
C LEU A 20 -0.10 -7.57 4.89
N ILE A 21 -1.37 -7.51 4.48
CA ILE A 21 -2.50 -7.93 5.32
C ILE A 21 -2.60 -9.45 5.38
N VAL A 22 -2.44 -10.14 4.25
CA VAL A 22 -2.68 -11.60 4.15
C VAL A 22 -1.50 -12.42 4.69
N ALA A 23 -0.26 -11.99 4.43
CA ALA A 23 0.96 -12.69 4.86
C ALA A 23 0.98 -13.09 6.36
N PRO A 24 0.63 -12.23 7.33
CA PRO A 24 0.62 -12.62 8.75
C PRO A 24 -0.38 -13.73 9.11
N PHE A 25 -1.39 -13.98 8.28
CA PHE A 25 -2.41 -15.02 8.52
C PHE A 25 -2.14 -16.31 7.75
N THR A 26 -1.43 -16.24 6.63
CA THR A 26 -1.16 -17.40 5.76
C THR A 26 0.25 -17.96 5.91
N SER A 27 1.21 -17.14 6.36
CA SER A 27 2.60 -17.57 6.53
C SER A 27 2.89 -17.96 7.98
N ALA A 28 3.50 -19.14 8.16
CA ALA A 28 4.00 -19.60 9.46
C ALA A 28 5.37 -18.99 9.81
N LEU A 29 5.60 -17.74 9.39
CA LEU A 29 6.88 -17.07 9.59
C LEU A 29 6.99 -16.66 11.07
N ALA A 30 8.10 -17.01 11.73
CA ALA A 30 8.34 -16.67 13.14
C ALA A 30 8.25 -15.15 13.40
N LEU A 31 8.52 -14.32 12.38
CA LEU A 31 8.36 -12.87 12.42
C LEU A 31 6.92 -12.41 12.72
N PHE A 32 5.90 -13.19 12.34
CA PHE A 32 4.48 -12.87 12.61
C PHE A 32 3.94 -13.52 13.89
N ALA A 33 4.75 -14.31 14.59
CA ALA A 33 4.39 -14.84 15.91
C ALA A 33 4.34 -13.73 16.97
N GLU A 34 5.19 -12.72 16.80
CA GLU A 34 5.18 -11.52 17.63
C GLU A 34 3.99 -10.61 17.28
N PRO A 35 3.12 -10.26 18.25
CA PRO A 35 1.90 -9.50 17.99
C PRO A 35 2.20 -8.11 17.41
N LEU A 36 3.34 -7.50 17.78
CA LEU A 36 3.75 -6.20 17.26
C LEU A 36 3.92 -6.21 15.73
N TYR A 37 4.63 -7.20 15.19
CA TYR A 37 4.86 -7.31 13.75
C TYR A 37 3.61 -7.78 13.00
N ARG A 38 2.78 -8.62 13.64
CA ARG A 38 1.50 -9.05 13.08
C ARG A 38 0.51 -7.90 12.91
N TYR A 39 0.29 -7.11 13.96
CA TYR A 39 -0.60 -5.95 13.87
C TYR A 39 0.03 -4.80 13.08
N GLY A 40 1.35 -4.62 13.18
CA GLY A 40 2.09 -3.61 12.42
C GLY A 40 1.98 -3.82 10.91
N SER A 41 2.15 -5.06 10.42
CA SER A 41 2.01 -5.39 9.00
C SER A 41 0.60 -5.15 8.47
N VAL A 42 -0.42 -5.56 9.23
CA VAL A 42 -1.83 -5.30 8.88
C VAL A 42 -2.13 -3.79 8.84
N ALA A 43 -1.66 -3.02 9.82
CA ALA A 43 -1.85 -1.57 9.86
C ALA A 43 -1.19 -0.87 8.66
N LEU A 44 0.06 -1.23 8.34
CA LEU A 44 0.78 -0.72 7.17
C LEU A 44 0.06 -1.07 5.85
N GLY A 45 -0.43 -2.31 5.74
CA GLY A 45 -1.20 -2.74 4.57
C GLY A 45 -2.48 -1.92 4.39
N CYS A 46 -3.24 -1.69 5.46
CA CYS A 46 -4.43 -0.84 5.43
C CYS A 46 -4.11 0.60 4.99
N ILE A 47 -3.03 1.19 5.53
CA ILE A 47 -2.59 2.53 5.13
C ILE A 47 -2.26 2.57 3.63
N MET A 48 -1.54 1.58 3.11
CA MET A 48 -1.23 1.51 1.67
C MET A 48 -2.48 1.38 0.81
N LEU A 49 -3.50 0.63 1.25
CA LEU A 49 -4.78 0.52 0.56
C LEU A 49 -5.56 1.83 0.56
N VAL A 50 -5.60 2.55 1.69
CA VAL A 50 -6.25 3.87 1.77
C VAL A 50 -5.57 4.84 0.81
N VAL A 51 -4.23 4.87 0.76
CA VAL A 51 -3.46 5.71 -0.17
C VAL A 51 -3.72 5.30 -1.63
N ALA A 52 -3.87 4.01 -1.92
CA ALA A 52 -4.24 3.53 -3.26
C ALA A 52 -5.69 3.92 -3.65
N ALA A 53 -6.60 3.98 -2.67
CA ALA A 53 -8.01 4.29 -2.89
C ALA A 53 -8.26 5.78 -3.17
N THR A 54 -7.55 6.68 -2.48
CA THR A 54 -7.68 8.13 -2.66
C THR A 54 -7.13 8.65 -4.01
N ARG A 55 -6.44 7.79 -4.78
CA ARG A 55 -5.81 8.10 -6.08
C ARG A 55 -4.92 9.36 -6.06
N PHE A 56 -4.45 9.73 -4.88
CA PHE A 56 -3.62 10.90 -4.65
C PHE A 56 -2.47 10.51 -3.75
N CYS A 57 -1.29 10.30 -4.34
CA CYS A 57 -0.08 10.10 -3.57
C CYS A 57 0.56 11.48 -3.29
N PRO A 58 0.53 11.99 -2.05
CA PRO A 58 1.07 13.30 -1.73
C PRO A 58 2.57 13.40 -2.01
N LEU A 59 3.30 12.28 -1.94
CA LEU A 59 4.72 12.21 -2.33
C LEU A 59 4.93 12.58 -3.80
N TYR A 60 4.09 12.07 -4.71
CA TYR A 60 4.20 12.38 -6.13
C TYR A 60 3.77 13.82 -6.44
N ALA A 61 2.82 14.36 -5.67
CA ALA A 61 2.49 15.78 -5.74
C ALA A 61 3.66 16.67 -5.25
N LEU A 62 4.38 16.23 -4.21
CA LEU A 62 5.54 16.95 -3.65
C LEU A 62 6.75 16.91 -4.60
N PHE A 63 7.00 15.76 -5.25
CA PHE A 63 8.10 15.58 -6.20
C PHE A 63 7.73 15.90 -7.67
N GLY A 64 6.48 16.31 -7.94
CA GLY A 64 6.03 16.69 -9.29
C GLY A 64 5.91 15.56 -10.32
N PHE A 65 6.05 14.29 -9.92
CA PHE A 65 5.92 13.15 -10.81
C PHE A 65 4.45 12.78 -11.07
N LYS A 66 4.13 12.40 -12.30
CA LYS A 66 2.83 11.84 -12.68
C LYS A 66 3.06 10.51 -13.38
N THR A 67 2.45 9.45 -12.86
CA THR A 67 2.46 8.13 -13.53
C THR A 67 1.18 7.87 -14.32
N CYS A 68 0.22 8.79 -14.22
CA CYS A 68 -0.86 8.90 -15.18
C CYS A 68 -0.28 9.26 -16.55
N ARG A 69 -0.43 8.36 -17.53
CA ARG A 69 -0.42 8.79 -18.93
C ARG A 69 -1.70 9.60 -19.14
N THR A 70 -1.53 10.86 -19.52
CA THR A 70 -2.60 11.70 -20.09
C THR A 70 -3.38 10.96 -21.16
#